data_AF-A0A4Y1Z6H6-F1
#
_entry.id   AF-A0A4Y1Z6H6-F1
#
_cell.length_a   1.000
_cell.length_b   1.000
_cell.length_c   1.000
_cell.angle_alpha   90.00
_cell.angle_beta   90.00
_cell.angle_gamma   90.00
#
_symmetry.space_group_name_H-M   'P 1'
#
loop_
_entity.id
_entity.type
_entity.pdbx_description
1 polymer ?
#
loop_
_entity_poly.entity_id
_entity_poly.type
_entity_poly.pdbx_seq_one_letter_code
_entity_poly.pdbx_strand_id
1 'polypeptide(L)' 'MRVPVSISHGESVYIEIDQTDVSASDLKKLLADAPGVVLQDDPAHQIYPMPASASGKKRFSSVEFAGILM' A
#
# COMPACT_ATOMS: atom_id res chain seq x y z
N MET A 1 -2.20 -13.29 10.01
CA MET A 1 -3.54 -13.91 9.97
C MET A 1 -3.70 -14.64 8.65
N ARG A 2 -4.41 -15.78 8.60
CA ARG A 2 -4.68 -16.49 7.34
C ARG A 2 -6.16 -16.37 7.00
N VAL A 3 -6.43 -15.92 5.79
CA VAL A 3 -7.76 -15.78 5.20
C VAL A 3 -7.83 -16.65 3.94
N PRO A 4 -9.02 -17.10 3.51
CA PRO A 4 -9.18 -18.00 2.36
C PRO A 4 -8.99 -17.25 1.04
N VAL A 5 -7.75 -16.82 0.79
CA VAL A 5 -7.28 -16.22 -0.46
C VAL A 5 -6.28 -17.19 -1.08
N SER A 6 -6.46 -17.51 -2.36
CA SER A 6 -5.68 -18.57 -3.03
C SER A 6 -4.22 -18.16 -3.25
N ILE A 7 -3.98 -16.91 -3.67
CA ILE A 7 -2.66 -16.37 -4.00
C ILE A 7 -2.65 -14.88 -3.61
N SER A 8 -1.56 -14.44 -2.97
CA SER A 8 -1.32 -13.09 -2.41
C SER A 8 -1.69 -12.92 -0.92
N HIS A 9 -0.92 -12.06 -0.24
CA HIS A 9 -1.13 -11.65 1.15
C HIS A 9 -1.54 -10.18 1.18
N GLY A 10 -2.43 -9.81 2.11
CA GLY A 10 -2.70 -8.43 2.45
C GLY A 10 -2.11 -8.11 3.82
N GLU A 11 -1.49 -6.95 3.93
CA GLU A 11 -0.94 -6.47 5.20
C GLU A 11 -1.46 -5.07 5.47
N SER A 12 -1.97 -4.88 6.69
CA SER A 12 -2.35 -3.58 7.23
C SER A 12 -1.13 -3.05 8.00
N VAL A 13 -0.56 -1.94 7.52
CA VAL A 13 0.65 -1.36 8.09
C VAL A 13 0.35 0.04 8.62
N TYR A 14 0.85 0.31 9.82
CA TYR A 14 0.88 1.62 10.45
C TYR A 14 2.34 2.02 10.64
N ILE A 15 2.67 3.28 10.33
CA ILE A 15 4.05 3.78 10.33
C ILE A 15 4.09 5.10 11.11
N GLU A 16 5.07 5.21 11.99
CA GLU A 16 5.47 6.45 12.65
C GLU A 16 6.83 6.89 12.10
N ILE A 17 7.04 8.20 12.00
CA ILE A 17 8.28 8.80 11.51
C ILE A 17 8.71 9.93 12.44
N ASP A 18 10.02 10.06 12.67
CA ASP A 18 10.59 11.11 13.53
C ASP A 18 10.69 12.48 12.81
N GLN A 19 9.71 12.81 11.95
CA GLN A 19 9.68 14.06 11.18
C GLN A 19 8.29 14.68 11.23
N THR A 20 8.23 15.97 11.58
CA THR A 20 6.96 16.71 11.76
C THR A 20 6.40 17.30 10.48
N ASP A 21 7.24 17.47 9.45
CA ASP A 21 6.90 18.22 8.23
C ASP A 21 6.66 17.30 7.02
N VAL A 22 6.34 16.03 7.25
CA VAL A 22 6.11 15.05 6.19
C VAL A 22 4.61 14.81 6.05
N SER A 23 4.07 15.09 4.86
CA SER A 23 2.67 14.79 4.59
C SER A 23 2.46 13.36 4.09
N ALA A 24 1.23 12.84 4.22
CA ALA A 24 0.86 11.57 3.62
C ALA A 24 1.02 11.61 2.09
N SER A 25 0.88 12.78 1.47
CA SER A 25 1.08 12.95 0.03
C SER A 25 2.54 12.77 -0.39
N ASP A 26 3.49 13.13 0.49
CA ASP A 26 4.92 12.99 0.22
C ASP A 26 5.34 11.53 0.32
N LEU A 27 4.80 10.79 1.29
CA LEU A 27 4.97 9.34 1.37
C LEU A 27 4.38 8.62 0.16
N LYS A 28 3.20 9.04 -0.32
CA LYS A 28 2.61 8.48 -1.56
C LYS A 28 3.53 8.70 -2.76
N LYS A 29 4.10 9.90 -2.94
CA LYS A 29 5.05 10.18 -4.03
C LYS A 29 6.30 9.29 -3.91
N LEU A 30 6.88 9.20 -2.72
CA LEU A 30 8.05 8.36 -2.46
C LEU A 30 7.78 6.88 -2.81
N LEU A 31 6.62 6.35 -2.41
CA LEU A 31 6.22 4.98 -2.71
C LEU A 31 5.94 4.76 -4.20
N ALA A 32 5.41 5.76 -4.90
CA ALA A 32 5.19 5.68 -6.35
C ALA A 32 6.53 5.56 -7.12
N ASP A 33 7.59 6.19 -6.62
CA ASP A 33 8.92 6.16 -7.23
C ASP A 33 9.77 4.95 -6.79
N ALA A 34 9.34 4.23 -5.75
CA ALA A 34 10.12 3.13 -5.17
C ALA A 34 10.22 1.91 -6.13
N PRO A 35 11.42 1.35 -6.35
CA PRO A 35 11.60 0.20 -7.24
C PRO A 35 10.76 -1.00 -6.82
N GLY A 36 9.95 -1.50 -7.75
CA GLY A 36 9.13 -2.69 -7.53
C GLY A 36 7.83 -2.44 -6.77
N VAL A 37 7.53 -1.21 -6.38
CA VAL A 37 6.24 -0.81 -5.79
C VAL A 37 5.28 -0.37 -6.90
N VAL A 38 3.99 -0.63 -6.71
CA VAL A 38 2.91 -0.06 -7.53
C VAL A 38 1.92 0.60 -6.59
N LEU A 39 1.81 1.93 -6.66
CA LEU A 39 0.86 2.67 -5.84
C LEU A 39 -0.57 2.49 -6.38
N GLN A 40 -1.48 2.03 -5.54
CA GLN A 40 -2.92 1.95 -5.81
C GLN A 40 -3.64 2.64 -4.64
N ASP A 41 -4.00 3.91 -4.81
CA ASP A 41 -4.58 4.73 -3.74
C ASP A 41 -5.47 5.82 -4.35
N ASP A 42 -6.67 5.41 -4.77
CA ASP A 42 -7.72 6.32 -5.25
C ASP A 42 -9.08 5.92 -4.66
N PRO A 43 -9.41 6.42 -3.46
CA PRO A 43 -10.67 6.13 -2.78
C PRO A 43 -11.91 6.59 -3.53
N ALA A 44 -11.82 7.66 -4.34
CA ALA A 44 -12.96 8.19 -5.07
C ALA A 44 -13.46 7.21 -6.15
N HIS A 45 -12.53 6.42 -6.70
CA HIS A 45 -12.82 5.36 -7.68
C HIS A 45 -12.66 3.95 -7.11
N GLN A 46 -12.56 3.81 -5.78
CA GLN A 46 -12.42 2.54 -5.07
C GLN A 46 -11.20 1.70 -5.49
N ILE A 47 -10.09 2.36 -5.83
CA ILE A 47 -8.86 1.69 -6.24
C ILE A 47 -7.94 1.51 -5.03
N TYR A 48 -7.75 0.25 -4.66
CA TYR A 48 -6.90 -0.18 -3.57
C TYR A 48 -6.09 -1.43 -3.97
N PRO A 49 -4.99 -1.74 -3.26
CA PRO A 49 -4.29 -3.01 -3.40
C PRO A 49 -5.23 -4.17 -3.12
N MET A 50 -5.45 -5.07 -4.08
CA MET A 50 -6.35 -6.21 -3.89
C MET A 50 -5.66 -7.54 -4.27
N PRO A 51 -5.87 -8.63 -3.53
CA PRO A 51 -5.26 -9.92 -3.86
C PRO A 51 -5.56 -10.40 -5.28
N ALA A 52 -6.80 -10.19 -5.75
CA ALA A 52 -7.22 -10.56 -7.11
C ALA A 52 -6.42 -9.82 -8.20
N SER A 53 -6.06 -8.57 -7.96
CA SER A 53 -5.29 -7.76 -8.92
C SER A 53 -3.78 -7.94 -8.76
N ALA A 54 -3.30 -8.46 -7.63
CA ALA A 54 -1.90 -8.72 -7.33
C ALA A 54 -1.41 -10.11 -7.78
N SER A 55 -2.30 -11.09 -7.89
CA SER A 55 -1.95 -12.47 -8.23
C SER A 55 -1.15 -12.59 -9.55
N GLY A 56 -0.05 -13.33 -9.52
CA GLY A 56 0.83 -13.56 -10.68
C GLY A 56 1.74 -12.39 -11.06
N LYS A 57 1.70 -11.25 -10.34
CA LYS A 57 2.61 -10.12 -10.56
C LYS A 57 3.88 -10.28 -9.73
N LYS A 58 5.01 -9.84 -10.29
CA LYS A 58 6.32 -9.83 -9.63
C LYS A 58 6.57 -8.58 -8.75
N ARG A 59 5.74 -7.55 -8.89
CA ARG A 59 5.86 -6.27 -8.17
C ARG A 59 5.01 -6.29 -6.90
N PHE A 60 5.46 -5.57 -5.88
CA PHE A 60 4.75 -5.40 -4.61
C PHE A 60 3.51 -4.53 -4.84
N SER A 61 2.33 -5.09 -4.60
CA SER A 61 1.05 -4.40 -4.85
C SER A 61 -0.02 -4.76 -3.82
N SER A 62 0.34 -5.13 -2.60
CA SER A 62 -0.62 -5.68 -1.62
C SER A 62 -0.41 -5.21 -0.18
N VAL A 63 0.24 -4.05 0.00
CA VAL A 63 0.35 -3.38 1.30
C VAL A 63 -0.74 -2.32 1.38
N GLU A 64 -1.65 -2.48 2.32
CA GLU A 64 -2.69 -1.50 2.62
C GLU A 64 -2.21 -0.68 3.83
N PHE A 65 -1.96 0.60 3.64
CA PHE A 65 -1.57 1.49 4.74
C PHE A 65 -2.84 1.89 5.49
N ALA A 66 -3.00 1.41 6.72
CA ALA A 66 -4.20 1.63 7.52
C ALA A 66 -4.23 2.98 8.25
N GLY A 67 -3.26 3.84 8.00
CA GLY A 67 -3.20 5.19 8.56
C GLY A 67 -1.76 5.65 8.67
N ILE A 68 -1.51 6.89 8.24
CA ILE A 68 -0.29 7.63 8.56
C ILE A 68 -0.76 8.70 9.53
N LEU A 69 -0.46 8.55 10.82
CA LEU A 69 -0.58 9.64 11.77
C LEU A 69 0.72 10.43 11.71
N MET A 70 0.62 11.75 11.58
CA MET A 70 1.74 12.69 11.68
C MET A 70 1.94 13.11 13.13
#